data_AF-A0A6P0Z670-F1
#
_entry.id   AF-A0A6P0Z670-F1
#
_cell.length_a   1.000
_cell.length_b   1.000
_cell.length_c   1.000
_cell.angle_alpha   90.00
_cell.angle_beta   90.00
_cell.angle_gamma   90.00
#
_symmetry.space_group_name_H-M   'P 1'
#
loop_
_entity.id
_entity.type
_entity.pdbx_description
1 polymer ?
#
loop_
_entity_poly.entity_id
_entity_poly.type
_entity_poly.pdbx_seq_one_letter_code
_entity_poly.pdbx_strand_id
1 'polypeptide(L)'
;MNQLFQWLRFTVWPSRWRWLPGSIAVLVVLGSIEFGILQPSEYMAYNTFIRLRGKQRWHDDIVVIEIDEKTLNGLGQFPLSRDKHAQVLDFLRKAESSIVVFNLVFSEPSPND
;
A
#
# COMPACT_ATOMS: atom_id res chain seq x y z
N MET A 1 -53.39 29.53 37.81
CA MET A 1 -52.95 29.74 36.41
C MET A 1 -51.42 29.69 36.24
N ASN A 2 -50.66 28.96 37.10
CA ASN A 2 -49.17 28.97 37.10
C ASN A 2 -48.54 27.55 37.10
N GLN A 3 -49.19 26.55 36.50
CA GLN A 3 -48.65 25.17 36.44
C GLN A 3 -48.40 24.65 35.02
N LEU A 4 -48.57 25.49 33.99
CA LEU A 4 -48.44 25.11 32.57
C LEU A 4 -47.05 25.38 31.95
N PHE A 5 -46.12 26.00 32.69
CA PHE A 5 -44.81 26.44 32.16
C PHE A 5 -43.59 25.63 32.65
N GLN A 6 -43.77 24.54 33.39
CA GLN A 6 -42.64 23.74 33.90
C GLN A 6 -42.14 22.63 32.96
N TRP A 7 -42.88 22.28 31.91
CA TRP A 7 -42.53 21.17 31.01
C TRP A 7 -41.51 21.52 29.90
N LEU A 8 -41.10 22.79 29.76
CA LEU A 8 -40.13 23.25 28.73
C LEU A 8 -38.65 23.23 29.18
N ARG A 9 -38.32 22.78 30.39
CA ARG A 9 -36.93 22.66 30.88
C ARG A 9 -36.31 21.27 30.73
N PHE A 10 -36.93 20.36 29.97
CA PHE A 10 -36.52 18.95 29.93
C PHE A 10 -35.33 18.62 29.00
N THR A 11 -34.52 19.58 28.55
CA THR A 11 -33.46 19.23 27.57
C THR A 11 -32.21 20.11 27.65
N VAL A 12 -31.79 20.50 28.84
CA VAL A 12 -30.45 21.05 29.04
C VAL A 12 -29.60 19.98 29.70
N TRP A 13 -29.09 19.08 28.86
CA TRP A 13 -28.08 18.10 29.24
C TRP A 13 -26.94 18.79 30.01
N PRO A 14 -26.42 18.23 31.12
CA PRO A 14 -25.32 18.85 31.85
C PRO A 14 -24.17 19.15 30.87
N SER A 15 -23.68 20.40 30.83
CA SER A 15 -22.66 20.82 29.84
C SER A 15 -21.39 19.94 29.85
N ARG A 16 -21.19 19.19 30.94
CA ARG A 16 -20.11 18.22 31.18
C ARG A 16 -20.22 16.95 30.30
N TRP A 17 -21.41 16.59 29.83
CA TRP A 17 -21.64 15.33 29.11
C TRP A 17 -21.87 15.53 27.59
N ARG A 18 -21.71 16.76 27.08
CA ARG A 18 -21.88 17.09 25.65
C ARG A 18 -20.79 16.46 24.76
N TRP A 19 -19.64 16.15 25.33
CA TRP A 19 -18.46 15.63 24.62
C TRP A 19 -18.47 14.11 24.48
N LEU A 20 -19.21 13.41 25.35
CA LEU A 20 -19.29 11.95 25.39
C LEU A 20 -19.70 11.30 24.05
N PRO A 21 -20.77 11.74 23.35
CA PRO A 21 -21.15 11.10 22.08
C PRO A 21 -20.08 11.28 21.00
N GLY A 22 -19.41 12.44 20.98
CA GLY A 22 -18.30 12.70 20.06
C GLY A 22 -17.10 11.80 20.36
N SER A 23 -16.70 11.69 21.63
CA SER A 23 -15.61 10.81 22.04
C SER A 23 -15.90 9.34 21.75
N ILE A 24 -17.13 8.89 21.98
CA ILE A 24 -17.56 7.51 21.66
C ILE A 24 -17.51 7.29 20.15
N ALA A 25 -18.05 8.22 19.34
CA ALA A 25 -17.98 8.10 17.89
C ALA A 25 -16.54 8.04 17.38
N VAL A 26 -15.65 8.88 17.93
CA VAL A 26 -14.22 8.85 17.60
C VAL A 26 -13.59 7.51 17.97
N LEU A 27 -13.85 6.98 19.17
CA LEU A 27 -13.33 5.68 19.59
C LEU A 27 -13.84 4.54 18.72
N VAL A 28 -15.12 4.57 18.32
CA VAL A 28 -15.70 3.58 17.41
C VAL A 28 -15.05 3.65 16.03
N VAL A 29 -14.83 4.85 15.50
CA VAL A 29 -14.14 5.04 14.21
C VAL A 29 -12.70 4.56 14.29
N LEU A 30 -11.94 4.99 15.32
CA LEU A 30 -10.56 4.56 15.52
C LEU A 30 -10.45 3.05 15.70
N GLY A 31 -11.34 2.46 16.51
CA GLY A 31 -11.41 1.00 16.65
C GLY A 31 -11.74 0.30 15.33
N SER A 32 -12.67 0.85 14.55
CA SER A 32 -13.02 0.29 13.24
C SER A 32 -11.85 0.30 12.25
N ILE A 33 -10.97 1.31 12.34
CA ILE A 33 -9.74 1.39 11.54
C ILE A 33 -8.72 0.34 12.02
N GLU A 34 -8.46 0.25 13.32
CA GLU A 34 -7.48 -0.68 13.90
C GLU A 34 -7.87 -2.15 13.65
N PHE A 35 -9.14 -2.48 13.82
CA PHE A 35 -9.66 -3.83 13.57
C PHE A 35 -9.95 -4.12 12.09
N GLY A 36 -9.67 -3.18 11.19
CA GLY A 36 -9.83 -3.36 9.76
C GLY A 36 -11.28 -3.59 9.29
N ILE A 37 -12.27 -3.16 10.07
CA ILE A 37 -13.70 -3.36 9.76
C ILE A 37 -14.08 -2.72 8.41
N LEU A 38 -13.42 -1.62 8.05
CA LEU A 38 -13.64 -0.90 6.80
C LEU A 38 -12.75 -1.38 5.63
N GLN A 39 -11.77 -2.25 5.86
CA GLN A 39 -10.85 -2.71 4.81
C GLN A 39 -11.56 -3.45 3.66
N PRO A 40 -12.58 -4.31 3.89
CA PRO A 40 -13.24 -5.01 2.79
C PRO A 40 -13.92 -4.06 1.79
N SER A 41 -14.57 -3.00 2.28
CA SER A 41 -15.21 -2.01 1.40
C SER A 41 -14.18 -1.17 0.66
N GLU A 42 -13.07 -0.81 1.31
CA GLU A 42 -11.94 -0.14 0.67
C GLU A 42 -11.35 -0.99 -0.47
N TYR A 43 -11.08 -2.27 -0.24
CA TYR A 43 -10.57 -3.18 -1.27
C TYR A 43 -11.54 -3.36 -2.43
N MET A 44 -12.84 -3.46 -2.14
CA MET A 44 -13.86 -3.54 -3.19
C MET A 44 -13.87 -2.27 -4.05
N ALA A 45 -13.87 -1.09 -3.43
CA ALA A 45 -13.84 0.18 -4.16
C ALA A 45 -12.57 0.30 -4.99
N TYR A 46 -11.41 0.06 -4.39
CA TYR A 46 -10.10 0.11 -5.05
C TYR A 46 -10.01 -0.83 -6.25
N ASN A 47 -10.38 -2.10 -6.08
CA ASN A 47 -10.38 -3.08 -7.16
C ASN A 47 -11.34 -2.70 -8.29
N THR A 48 -12.49 -2.14 -7.94
CA THR A 48 -13.46 -1.65 -8.94
C THR A 48 -12.86 -0.51 -9.75
N PHE A 49 -12.22 0.47 -9.10
CA PHE A 49 -11.58 1.58 -9.81
C PHE A 49 -10.42 1.12 -10.71
N ILE A 50 -9.59 0.17 -10.26
CA ILE A 50 -8.55 -0.42 -11.12
C ILE A 50 -9.16 -1.11 -12.34
N ARG A 51 -10.22 -1.90 -12.15
CA ARG A 51 -10.89 -2.60 -13.24
C ARG A 51 -11.52 -1.62 -14.24
N LEU A 52 -12.16 -0.55 -13.75
CA LEU A 52 -12.76 0.49 -14.57
C LEU A 52 -11.70 1.30 -15.35
N ARG A 53 -10.52 1.55 -14.76
CA ARG A 53 -9.37 2.17 -15.45
C ARG A 53 -8.90 1.31 -16.63
N GLY A 54 -9.03 -0.01 -16.52
CA GLY A 54 -8.65 -0.96 -17.56
C GLY A 54 -7.14 -1.17 -17.69
N LYS A 55 -6.73 -1.94 -18.70
CA LYS A 55 -5.31 -2.18 -18.99
C LYS A 55 -4.66 -0.88 -19.47
N GLN A 56 -3.59 -0.49 -18.82
CA GLN A 56 -2.75 0.63 -19.24
C GLN A 56 -1.55 0.07 -20.00
N ARG A 57 -1.21 0.70 -21.12
CA ARG A 57 0.02 0.37 -21.84
C ARG A 57 1.20 0.88 -21.03
N TRP A 58 2.24 0.06 -20.92
CA TRP A 58 3.52 0.49 -20.38
C TRP A 58 4.14 1.57 -21.28
N HIS A 59 4.96 2.45 -20.70
CA HIS A 59 5.74 3.36 -21.53
C HIS A 59 6.75 2.54 -22.34
N ASP A 60 6.91 2.85 -23.63
CA ASP A 60 7.76 2.05 -24.53
C ASP A 60 9.26 2.12 -24.18
N ASP A 61 9.64 3.07 -23.32
CA ASP A 61 11.01 3.27 -22.83
C ASP A 61 11.33 2.48 -21.55
N ILE A 62 10.35 1.74 -21.00
CA ILE A 62 10.52 0.95 -19.78
C ILE A 62 10.65 -0.52 -20.16
N VAL A 63 11.78 -1.12 -19.78
CA VAL A 63 12.03 -2.56 -19.93
C VAL A 63 12.12 -3.20 -18.55
N VAL A 64 11.39 -4.29 -18.36
CA VAL A 64 11.45 -5.13 -17.16
C VAL A 64 12.28 -6.37 -17.48
N ILE A 65 13.34 -6.58 -16.69
CA ILE A 65 14.20 -7.76 -16.80
C ILE A 65 13.88 -8.64 -15.59
N GLU A 66 13.31 -9.82 -15.86
CA GLU A 66 12.92 -10.79 -14.84
C GLU A 66 13.95 -11.92 -14.75
N ILE A 67 14.14 -12.46 -13.55
CA ILE A 67 14.92 -13.67 -13.31
C ILE A 67 13.92 -14.81 -13.14
N ASP A 68 13.75 -15.60 -14.19
CA ASP A 68 12.84 -16.74 -14.22
C ASP A 68 13.56 -18.07 -13.94
N GLU A 69 12.80 -19.15 -13.86
CA GLU A 69 13.36 -20.50 -13.67
C GLU A 69 14.31 -20.89 -14.81
N LYS A 70 14.08 -20.44 -16.04
CA LYS A 70 14.97 -20.73 -17.18
C LYS A 70 16.33 -20.06 -16.98
N THR A 71 16.33 -18.83 -16.47
CA THR A 71 17.53 -18.08 -16.10
C THR A 71 18.30 -18.80 -15.01
N LEU A 72 17.62 -19.26 -13.95
CA LEU A 72 18.26 -19.99 -12.85
C LEU A 72 18.79 -21.37 -13.30
N ASN A 73 18.07 -22.07 -14.17
CA ASN A 73 18.55 -23.33 -14.74
C ASN A 73 19.82 -23.14 -15.58
N GLY A 74 20.01 -21.97 -16.20
CA GLY A 74 21.21 -21.66 -17.00
C GLY A 74 22.35 -21.02 -16.21
N LEU A 75 22.06 -20.19 -15.21
CA LEU A 75 23.04 -19.37 -14.49
C LEU A 75 23.33 -19.82 -13.05
N GLY A 76 22.54 -20.76 -12.53
CA GLY A 76 22.69 -21.32 -11.19
C GLY A 76 21.56 -20.92 -10.24
N GLN A 77 21.74 -21.25 -8.96
CA GLN A 77 20.74 -20.98 -7.94
C GLN A 77 20.71 -19.51 -7.55
N PHE A 78 19.54 -19.05 -7.13
CA PHE A 78 19.39 -17.74 -6.51
C PHE A 78 19.90 -17.78 -5.06
N PRO A 79 20.56 -16.73 -4.54
CA PRO A 79 20.90 -15.46 -5.19
C PRO A 79 22.01 -15.59 -6.23
N LEU A 80 21.81 -14.98 -7.40
CA LEU A 80 22.84 -14.91 -8.44
C LEU A 80 24.01 -14.05 -7.96
N SER A 81 25.21 -14.35 -8.47
CA SER A 81 26.40 -13.59 -8.10
C SER A 81 26.39 -12.16 -8.65
N ARG A 82 27.00 -11.24 -7.90
CA ARG A 82 27.06 -9.81 -8.27
C ARG A 82 27.81 -9.57 -9.57
N ASP A 83 28.69 -10.50 -9.98
CA ASP A 83 29.33 -10.47 -11.31
C ASP A 83 28.30 -10.47 -12.45
N LYS A 84 27.21 -11.23 -12.33
CA LYS A 84 26.14 -11.30 -13.33
C LYS A 84 25.36 -10.00 -13.38
N HIS A 85 25.05 -9.44 -12.22
CA HIS A 85 24.36 -8.15 -12.13
C HIS A 85 25.23 -7.02 -12.72
N ALA A 86 26.55 -7.04 -12.49
CA ALA A 86 27.48 -6.09 -13.09
C ALA A 86 27.53 -6.20 -14.62
N GLN A 87 27.53 -7.43 -15.16
CA GLN A 87 27.48 -7.65 -16.61
C GLN A 87 26.20 -7.10 -17.25
N VAL A 88 25.05 -7.28 -16.59
CA VAL A 88 23.78 -6.68 -17.03
C VAL A 88 23.87 -5.15 -16.99
N LEU A 89 24.45 -4.59 -15.93
CA LEU A 89 24.62 -3.14 -15.81
C LEU A 89 25.53 -2.58 -16.90
N ASP A 90 26.61 -3.27 -17.25
CA ASP A 90 27.50 -2.89 -18.36
C ASP A 90 26.78 -2.94 -19.71
N PHE A 91 25.91 -3.93 -19.93
CA PHE A 91 25.06 -4.00 -21.11
C PHE A 91 24.08 -2.82 -21.18
N LEU A 92 23.37 -2.54 -20.08
CA LEU A 92 22.41 -1.43 -19.99
C LEU A 92 23.07 -0.07 -20.15
N ARG A 93 24.29 0.09 -19.62
CA ARG A 93 25.10 1.28 -19.80
C ARG A 93 25.47 1.50 -21.27
N LYS A 94 25.86 0.44 -22.00
CA LYS A 94 26.14 0.52 -23.44
C LYS A 94 24.89 0.82 -24.26
N ALA A 95 23.73 0.41 -23.77
CA ALA A 95 22.43 0.74 -24.35
C ALA A 95 21.92 2.14 -23.95
N GLU A 96 22.75 2.96 -23.29
CA GLU A 96 22.42 4.33 -22.89
C GLU A 96 21.18 4.44 -21.99
N SER A 97 20.95 3.43 -21.14
CA SER A 97 19.83 3.44 -20.19
C SER A 97 19.95 4.62 -19.22
N SER A 98 18.91 5.44 -19.13
CA SER A 98 18.91 6.64 -18.26
C SER A 98 18.85 6.31 -16.77
N ILE A 99 18.06 5.30 -16.39
CA ILE A 99 17.85 4.89 -14.99
C ILE A 99 17.76 3.37 -14.95
N VAL A 100 18.42 2.76 -13.97
CA VAL A 100 18.33 1.31 -13.68
C VAL A 100 17.88 1.15 -12.23
N VAL A 101 16.84 0.34 -12.02
CA VAL A 101 16.29 0.06 -10.68
C VAL A 101 16.35 -1.44 -10.44
N PHE A 102 16.98 -1.84 -9.32
CA PHE A 102 16.95 -3.21 -8.86
C PHE A 102 15.79 -3.39 -7.87
N ASN A 103 14.79 -4.18 -8.26
CA ASN A 103 13.76 -4.67 -7.34
C ASN A 103 14.18 -6.01 -6.73
N LEU A 104 15.41 -6.07 -6.21
CA LEU A 104 15.98 -7.24 -5.55
C LEU A 104 16.64 -6.82 -4.25
N VAL A 105 16.46 -7.66 -3.23
CA VAL A 105 17.17 -7.50 -1.95
C VAL A 105 18.40 -8.41 -1.97
N PHE A 106 19.58 -7.82 -1.86
CA PHE A 106 20.86 -8.54 -1.77
C PHE A 106 21.14 -8.93 -0.31
N SER A 107 20.34 -9.85 0.24
CA SER A 107 20.38 -10.22 1.67
C SER A 107 21.58 -11.10 2.04
N GLU A 108 22.02 -11.95 1.12
CA GLU A 108 23.04 -12.97 1.38
C GLU A 108 24.26 -12.75 0.46
N PRO A 109 25.48 -13.02 0.94
CA PRO A 109 26.67 -12.98 0.10
C PRO A 109 26.59 -14.10 -0.95
N SER A 110 26.93 -13.77 -2.19
CA SER A 110 26.99 -14.76 -3.25
C SER A 110 28.37 -15.43 -3.30
N PRO A 111 28.49 -16.67 -3.81
CA PRO A 111 29.79 -17.25 -4.11
C PRO A 111 30.43 -16.41 -5.23
N ASN A 112 31.50 -15.68 -4.91
CA ASN A 112 32.26 -14.76 -5.79
C ASN A 112 31.82 -13.28 -5.82
N ASP A 113 31.28 -12.75 -4.71
CA ASP A 113 31.28 -11.29 -4.49
C ASP A 113 32.71 -10.71 -4.43
#